data_AF-A0A662GD77-F1
#
_entry.id   AF-A0A662GD77-F1
#
_cell.length_a   1.000
_cell.length_b   1.000
_cell.length_c   1.000
_cell.angle_alpha   90.00
_cell.angle_beta   90.00
_cell.angle_gamma   90.00
#
_symmetry.space_group_name_H-M   'P 1'
#
loop_
_entity.id
_entity.type
_entity.pdbx_description
1 polymer ?
#
loop_
_entity_poly.entity_id
_entity_poly.type
_entity_poly.pdbx_seq_one_letter_code
_entity_poly.pdbx_strand_id
1 'polypeptide(L)' 'MSDPLEVAAGVDAVKLREEYGEKLLLIGNVDKRMLAAGPKAIDGELQRLRPLLEEGGYMLSVDHCVPADVPLPALQVLHL' A
#
# COMPACT_ATOMS: atom_id res chain seq x y z
N MET A 1 9.56 -13.87 5.69
CA MET A 1 9.18 -13.14 4.47
C MET A 1 9.65 -11.72 4.71
N SER A 2 10.55 -11.19 3.89
CA SER A 2 10.93 -9.78 3.99
C SER A 2 9.92 -8.99 3.17
N ASP A 3 9.22 -8.04 3.76
CA ASP A 3 8.30 -7.15 3.06
C ASP A 3 9.06 -5.88 2.64
N PRO A 4 9.58 -5.79 1.39
CA PRO A 4 10.60 -4.81 1.02
C PRO A 4 10.04 -3.40 0.83
N LEU A 5 8.72 -3.26 0.73
CA LEU A 5 8.03 -1.98 0.54
C LEU A 5 7.37 -1.46 1.83
N GLU A 6 7.96 -1.77 2.99
CA GLU A 6 7.46 -1.31 4.28
C GLU A 6 7.54 0.22 4.42
N VAL A 7 6.39 0.86 4.67
CA VAL A 7 6.30 2.33 4.78
C VAL A 7 7.03 2.81 6.02
N ALA A 8 6.97 2.05 7.12
CA ALA A 8 7.69 2.36 8.35
C ALA A 8 9.23 2.32 8.19
N ALA A 9 9.74 1.61 7.19
CA ALA A 9 11.15 1.60 6.82
C ALA A 9 11.54 2.77 5.89
N GLY A 10 10.59 3.67 5.57
CA GLY A 10 10.81 4.82 4.71
C GLY A 10 10.71 4.51 3.22
N VAL A 11 10.20 3.34 2.84
CA VAL A 11 10.05 2.95 1.43
C VAL A 11 8.75 3.50 0.86
N ASP A 12 8.84 4.10 -0.32
CA ASP A 12 7.72 4.74 -1.01
C ASP A 12 7.63 4.20 -2.45
N ALA A 13 6.58 3.43 -2.72
CA ALA A 13 6.37 2.81 -4.03
C ALA A 13 6.13 3.85 -5.14
N VAL A 14 5.57 5.01 -4.82
CA VAL A 14 5.35 6.09 -5.80
C VAL A 14 6.69 6.65 -6.26
N LYS A 15 7.61 6.91 -5.32
CA LYS A 15 8.97 7.36 -5.66
C LYS A 15 9.76 6.32 -6.43
N LEU A 16 9.63 5.04 -6.07
CA LEU A 16 10.26 3.95 -6.83
C LEU A 16 9.72 3.89 -8.26
N ARG A 17 8.42 4.14 -8.46
CA ARG A 17 7.85 4.26 -9.80
C ARG A 17 8.40 5.46 -10.56
N GLU A 18 8.54 6.62 -9.92
CA GLU A 18 9.14 7.82 -10.53
C GLU A 18 10.60 7.56 -10.97
N GLU A 19 11.38 6.86 -10.15
CA GLU A 19 12.80 6.63 -10.38
C GLU A 19 13.07 5.51 -11.40
N TYR A 20 12.34 4.40 -11.32
CA TYR A 20 12.61 3.20 -12.10
C TYR A 20 11.60 2.94 -13.21
N GLY A 21 10.47 3.65 -13.22
CA GLY A 21 9.38 3.46 -14.18
C GLY A 21 8.80 2.04 -14.12
N GLU A 22 8.41 1.53 -15.29
CA GLU A 22 7.84 0.19 -15.46
C GLU A 22 8.89 -0.95 -15.36
N LYS A 23 10.16 -0.64 -15.08
CA LYS A 23 11.20 -1.66 -14.93
C LYS A 23 11.03 -2.51 -13.67
N LEU A 24 10.24 -2.03 -12.70
CA LEU A 24 9.91 -2.73 -11.47
C LEU A 24 8.43 -3.07 -11.43
N LEU A 25 8.15 -4.33 -11.10
CA LEU A 25 6.82 -4.75 -10.64
C LEU A 25 6.79 -4.62 -9.12
N LEU A 26 5.75 -3.98 -8.60
CA LEU A 26 5.65 -3.62 -7.19
C LEU A 26 4.46 -4.33 -6.54
N ILE A 27 4.61 -4.78 -5.30
CA ILE A 27 3.55 -5.40 -4.51
C ILE A 27 3.66 -4.88 -3.08
N GLY A 28 2.56 -4.34 -2.53
CA GLY A 28 2.54 -3.85 -1.14
C GLY A 28 2.45 -2.32 -1.00
N ASN A 29 3.11 -1.75 0.01
CA ASN A 29 3.19 -0.31 0.32
C ASN A 29 1.89 0.38 0.81
N VAL A 30 0.83 -0.36 1.14
CA VAL A 30 -0.27 0.19 1.93
C VAL A 30 0.16 0.24 3.40
N ASP A 31 0.27 1.44 3.98
CA ASP A 31 0.62 1.61 5.38
C ASP A 31 -0.46 1.00 6.28
N LYS A 32 -0.12 -0.12 6.92
CA LYS A 32 -0.99 -0.85 7.85
C LYS A 32 -1.57 0.02 8.97
N ARG A 33 -0.89 1.12 9.36
CA ARG A 33 -1.38 2.04 10.41
C ARG A 33 -2.62 2.81 9.95
N MET A 34 -2.78 3.05 8.66
CA MET A 34 -3.96 3.72 8.12
C MET A 34 -5.22 2.86 8.24
N LEU A 35 -5.07 1.52 8.23
CA LEU A 35 -6.18 0.59 8.45
C LEU A 35 -6.77 0.73 9.86
N ALA A 36 -5.93 0.96 10.87
CA ALA A 36 -6.37 1.22 12.24
C ALA A 36 -6.93 2.64 12.43
N ALA A 37 -6.46 3.61 11.64
CA ALA A 37 -6.90 5.01 11.71
C ALA A 37 -8.31 5.24 11.13
N GLY A 38 -8.86 4.26 10.39
CA GLY A 38 -10.24 4.24 9.92
C GLY A 38 -10.44 4.72 8.48
N PRO A 39 -11.69 4.72 7.98
CA PRO A 39 -12.00 4.78 6.55
C PRO A 39 -11.39 5.99 5.81
N LYS A 40 -11.45 7.19 6.40
CA LYS A 40 -10.89 8.39 5.77
C LYS A 40 -9.37 8.32 5.57
N ALA A 41 -8.66 7.65 6.48
CA ALA A 41 -7.21 7.46 6.36
C ALA A 41 -6.90 6.44 5.27
N ILE A 42 -7.70 5.37 5.18
CA ILE A 42 -7.63 4.38 4.11
C ILE A 42 -7.85 5.05 2.75
N ASP A 43 -8.88 5.88 2.60
CA ASP A 43 -9.16 6.59 1.35
C ASP A 43 -7.99 7.49 0.93
N GLY A 44 -7.37 8.19 1.88
CA GLY A 44 -6.18 9.00 1.63
C GLY A 44 -4.99 8.15 1.16
N GLU A 45 -4.80 6.98 1.76
CA GLU A 45 -3.73 6.06 1.39
C GLU A 45 -3.95 5.43 0.00
N LEU A 46 -5.19 5.05 -0.32
CA LEU A 46 -5.55 4.57 -1.66
C LEU A 46 -5.38 5.67 -2.71
N GLN A 47 -5.73 6.91 -2.38
CA GLN A 47 -5.54 8.05 -3.27
C GLN A 47 -4.05 8.36 -3.51
N ARG A 48 -3.18 8.16 -2.51
CA ARG A 48 -1.73 8.27 -2.66
C ARG A 48 -1.18 7.23 -3.64
N LEU A 49 -1.68 6.00 -3.57
CA LEU A 49 -1.24 4.86 -4.39
C LEU A 49 -1.91 4.81 -5.78
N ARG A 50 -2.91 5.66 -6.01
CA ARG A 50 -3.71 5.71 -7.24
C ARG A 50 -2.88 5.79 -8.54
N PRO A 51 -1.79 6.56 -8.64
CA PRO A 51 -0.97 6.58 -9.85
C PRO A 51 -0.44 5.18 -10.22
N LEU A 52 -0.03 4.39 -9.22
CA LEU A 52 0.48 3.04 -9.44
C LEU A 52 -0.62 2.09 -9.94
N LEU A 53 -1.84 2.24 -9.42
CA LEU A 53 -2.99 1.44 -9.82
C LEU A 53 -3.41 1.74 -11.27
N GLU A 54 -3.39 3.03 -11.65
CA GLU A 54 -3.77 3.47 -13.00
C GLU A 54 -2.72 3.10 -14.06
N GLU A 55 -1.43 3.16 -13.72
CA GLU A 55 -0.33 2.78 -14.61
C GLU A 55 -0.16 1.26 -14.77
N GLY A 56 -0.57 0.46 -13.78
CA GLY A 56 -0.36 -0.98 -13.76
C GLY A 56 1.07 -1.41 -13.42
N GLY A 57 1.30 -2.73 -13.40
CA GLY A 57 2.56 -3.30 -12.88
C GLY A 57 2.72 -3.11 -11.36
N TYR A 58 1.63 -2.86 -10.66
CA TYR A 58 1.54 -2.72 -9.22
C TYR A 58 0.37 -3.57 -8.69
N MET A 59 0.61 -4.36 -7.65
CA MET A 59 -0.41 -5.11 -6.93
C MET A 59 -0.59 -4.53 -5.52
N LEU A 60 -1.81 -4.08 -5.23
CA LEU A 60 -2.16 -3.51 -3.93
C LEU A 60 -2.08 -4.59 -2.86
N SER A 61 -1.32 -4.33 -1.79
CA SER A 61 -1.27 -5.19 -0.60
C SER A 61 -0.81 -4.38 0.60
N VAL A 62 -1.09 -4.88 1.80
CA VAL A 62 -0.52 -4.35 3.04
C VAL A 62 1.01 -4.42 2.96
N ASP A 63 1.67 -3.41 3.51
CA ASP A 63 3.13 -3.27 3.49
C ASP A 63 3.87 -4.33 4.32
N HIS A 64 3.17 -5.08 5.17
CA HIS A 64 3.64 -6.21 5.98
C HIS A 64 2.41 -6.96 6.53
N CYS A 65 2.43 -7.33 7.82
CA CYS A 65 1.37 -8.04 8.51
C CYS A 65 0.30 -7.05 8.99
N VAL A 66 -0.95 -7.48 8.94
CA VAL A 66 -2.08 -6.75 9.51
C VAL A 66 -2.01 -6.85 11.04
N PRO A 67 -2.03 -5.72 11.77
CA PRO A 67 -2.14 -5.71 13.22
C PRO A 67 -3.45 -6.35 13.72
N ALA A 68 -3.41 -7.02 14.88
CA ALA A 68 -4.56 -7.77 15.40
C ALA A 68 -5.76 -6.90 15.81
N ASP A 69 -5.55 -5.60 15.98
CA ASP A 69 -6.55 -4.59 16.34
C ASP A 69 -7.24 -3.97 15.12
N VAL A 70 -6.86 -4.34 13.89
CA VAL A 70 -7.55 -3.88 12.67
C VAL A 70 -8.86 -4.64 12.49
N PRO A 71 -10.01 -3.94 12.39
CA PRO A 71 -11.29 -4.60 12.19
C PRO A 71 -11.41 -5.15 10.76
N LEU A 72 -12.02 -6.33 10.60
CA LEU A 72 -12.18 -7.01 9.30
C LEU A 72 -12.75 -6.13 8.16
N PRO A 73 -13.76 -5.26 8.39
CA PRO A 73 -14.24 -4.36 7.34
C PRO A 73 -13.17 -3.45 6.73
N ALA A 74 -12.14 -3.07 7.51
CA ALA A 74 -11.03 -2.25 7.01
C ALA A 74 -10.15 -3.00 6.00
N LEU A 75 -10.18 -4.34 5.98
CA LEU A 75 -9.41 -5.16 5.04
C LEU A 75 -10.14 -5.40 3.72
N GLN A 76 -11.47 -5.28 3.71
CA GLN A 76 -12.28 -5.57 2.53
C GLN A 76 -12.01 -4.60 1.37
N VAL A 77 -11.47 -3.42 1.68
CA VAL A 77 -11.13 -2.35 0.72
C VAL A 77 -9.93 -2.67 -0.18
N LEU A 78 -9.16 -3.72 0.11
CA LEU A 78 -7.94 -4.09 -0.63
C LEU A 78 -8.19 -5.14 -1.74
N HIS A 79 -9.43 -5.34 -2.19
CA HIS A 79 -9.80 -6.32 -3.24
C HIS A 79 -9.99 -5.70 -4.64
N LEU A 80 -9.13 -4.75 -5.04
CA LEU A 80 -9.17 -4.18 -6.39
C LEU A 80 -8.50 -5.08 -7.43
#